data_AF-A0AAU9V9B5-F1
#
_entry.id   AF-A0AAU9V9B5-F1
#
_cell.length_a   1.000
_cell.length_b   1.000
_cell.length_c   1.000
_cell.angle_alpha   90.00
_cell.angle_beta   90.00
_cell.angle_gamma   90.00
#
_symmetry.space_group_name_H-M   'P 1'
#
loop_
_entity.id
_entity.type
_entity.pdbx_description
1 polymer ?
#
loop_
_entity_poly.entity_id
_entity_poly.type
_entity_poly.pdbx_seq_one_letter_code
_entity_poly.pdbx_strand_id
1 'polypeptide(L)'
;MPSRTSDSLLPQMTTNKVNKDVDEFQDEETIECDEQEICYGAGDALFSAIVVAPQVISVWRGTWGIMELQPHLFPHAQTFVLGNILHISFALIRSVLLSRSKNAWGEGRAGKWLRERFVCRIYTYIFILANIMHWRGGWGLLDLFVVTILPEDEKHR
;
A
#
# COMPACT_ATOMS: atom_id res chain seq x y z
N MET A 1 -44.50 63.23 -4.74
CA MET A 1 -43.76 62.51 -5.79
C MET A 1 -43.66 63.45 -6.99
N PRO A 2 -42.47 63.73 -7.54
CA PRO A 2 -41.61 62.73 -8.20
C PRO A 2 -40.11 62.79 -7.81
N SER A 3 -39.38 61.84 -8.39
CA SER A 3 -37.99 61.40 -8.27
C SER A 3 -36.97 62.22 -9.07
N ARG A 4 -35.70 62.18 -8.64
CA ARG A 4 -34.46 62.13 -9.47
C ARG A 4 -33.23 62.11 -8.54
N THR A 5 -32.65 60.94 -8.25
CA THR A 5 -31.42 60.39 -8.88
C THR A 5 -30.31 61.42 -9.07
N SER A 6 -29.33 61.38 -8.17
CA SER A 6 -27.96 61.83 -8.41
C SER A 6 -27.00 60.87 -7.70
N ASP A 7 -26.41 60.01 -8.53
CA ASP A 7 -24.98 59.71 -8.57
C ASP A 7 -24.36 58.92 -7.42
N SER A 8 -24.63 57.60 -7.43
CA SER A 8 -23.70 56.59 -6.90
C SER A 8 -22.66 56.22 -7.96
N LEU A 9 -21.82 57.18 -8.37
CA LEU A 9 -20.70 56.94 -9.30
C LEU A 9 -19.39 56.73 -8.53
N LEU A 10 -19.34 55.74 -7.63
CA LEU A 10 -18.15 54.97 -7.17
C LEU A 10 -18.57 54.17 -5.91
N PRO A 11 -18.64 52.83 -5.97
CA PRO A 11 -17.47 52.00 -5.68
C PRO A 11 -17.42 50.66 -6.47
N GLN A 12 -18.04 50.58 -7.66
CA GLN A 12 -18.08 49.34 -8.44
C GLN A 12 -16.75 48.99 -9.14
N MET A 13 -15.88 49.98 -9.38
CA MET A 13 -14.61 49.76 -10.07
C MET A 13 -13.54 49.18 -9.14
N THR A 14 -13.60 49.53 -7.85
CA THR A 14 -12.69 49.02 -6.82
C THR A 14 -13.07 47.62 -6.37
N THR A 15 -14.35 47.30 -6.25
CA THR A 15 -14.82 45.95 -5.86
C THR A 15 -14.52 44.91 -6.93
N ASN A 16 -14.73 45.21 -8.21
CA ASN A 16 -14.43 44.28 -9.30
C ASN A 16 -12.93 44.05 -9.47
N LYS A 17 -12.11 45.08 -9.24
CA LYS A 17 -10.65 44.96 -9.32
C LYS A 17 -10.11 44.12 -8.15
N VAL A 18 -10.58 44.41 -6.93
CA VAL A 18 -10.22 43.62 -5.74
C VAL A 18 -10.69 42.17 -5.87
N ASN A 19 -11.91 41.90 -6.34
CA ASN A 19 -12.36 40.51 -6.55
C ASN A 19 -11.55 39.80 -7.62
N LYS A 20 -11.19 40.48 -8.71
CA LYS A 20 -10.34 39.89 -9.75
C LYS A 20 -8.93 39.61 -9.22
N ASP A 21 -8.35 40.53 -8.47
CA ASP A 21 -7.03 40.37 -7.87
C ASP A 21 -7.03 39.25 -6.80
N VAL A 22 -8.15 39.07 -6.08
CA VAL A 22 -8.34 37.98 -5.09
C VAL A 22 -8.55 36.63 -5.77
N ASP A 23 -9.35 36.57 -6.84
CA ASP A 23 -9.57 35.36 -7.62
C ASP A 23 -8.28 34.94 -8.35
N GLU A 24 -7.55 35.87 -8.96
CA GLU A 24 -6.29 35.61 -9.67
C GLU A 24 -5.19 35.15 -8.70
N PHE A 25 -5.15 35.70 -7.48
CA PHE A 25 -4.22 35.26 -6.42
C PHE A 25 -4.60 33.91 -5.81
N GLN A 26 -5.89 33.61 -5.63
CA GLN A 26 -6.35 32.30 -5.16
C GLN A 26 -6.15 31.20 -6.22
N ASP A 27 -6.37 31.51 -7.49
CA ASP A 27 -6.12 30.59 -8.60
C ASP A 27 -4.62 30.29 -8.70
N GLU A 28 -3.74 31.29 -8.57
CA GLU A 28 -2.29 31.08 -8.61
C GLU A 28 -1.79 30.25 -7.42
N GLU A 29 -2.26 30.52 -6.18
CA GLU A 29 -1.87 29.75 -4.97
C GLU A 29 -2.44 28.31 -4.97
N THR A 30 -3.64 28.10 -5.52
CA THR A 30 -4.24 26.76 -5.63
C THR A 30 -3.62 25.93 -6.75
N ILE A 31 -3.28 26.54 -7.90
CA ILE A 31 -2.57 25.87 -9.00
C ILE A 31 -1.17 25.46 -8.56
N GLU A 32 -0.44 26.32 -7.84
CA GLU A 32 0.91 26.00 -7.35
C GLU A 32 0.88 24.88 -6.29
N CYS A 33 -0.10 24.89 -5.37
CA CYS A 33 -0.30 23.78 -4.42
C CYS A 33 -0.69 22.47 -5.12
N ASP A 34 -1.53 22.50 -6.15
CA ASP A 34 -1.94 21.30 -6.90
C ASP A 34 -0.77 20.72 -7.71
N GLU A 35 0.03 21.56 -8.36
CA GLU A 35 1.21 21.13 -9.12
C GLU A 35 2.31 20.55 -8.22
N GLN A 36 2.51 21.12 -7.03
CA GLN A 36 3.45 20.62 -6.03
C GLN A 36 3.02 19.24 -5.48
N GLU A 37 1.73 19.05 -5.15
CA GLU A 37 1.19 17.77 -4.70
C GLU A 37 1.24 16.69 -5.81
N ILE A 38 0.97 17.08 -7.06
CA ILE A 38 1.12 16.19 -8.24
C ILE A 38 2.59 15.80 -8.42
N CYS A 39 3.53 16.74 -8.27
CA CYS A 39 4.96 16.45 -8.37
C CYS A 39 5.44 15.50 -7.26
N TYR A 40 4.99 15.70 -6.02
CA TYR A 40 5.30 14.76 -4.93
C TYR A 40 4.68 13.38 -5.18
N GLY A 41 3.42 13.32 -5.62
CA GLY A 41 2.75 12.06 -5.96
C GLY A 41 3.44 11.33 -7.12
N ALA A 42 3.87 12.05 -8.16
CA ALA A 42 4.61 11.50 -9.29
C ALA A 42 6.00 10.99 -8.86
N GLY A 43 6.69 11.72 -7.98
CA GLY A 43 7.96 11.31 -7.39
C GLY A 43 7.82 10.03 -6.56
N ASP A 44 6.81 9.95 -5.70
CA ASP A 44 6.50 8.78 -4.88
C ASP A 44 6.10 7.57 -5.74
N ALA A 45 5.32 7.78 -6.81
CA ALA A 45 4.95 6.75 -7.75
C ALA A 45 6.18 6.22 -8.51
N LEU A 46 7.06 7.11 -8.99
CA LEU A 46 8.29 6.74 -9.68
C LEU A 46 9.23 5.95 -8.75
N PHE A 47 9.41 6.42 -7.51
CA PHE A 47 10.20 5.71 -6.50
C PHE A 47 9.61 4.34 -6.20
N SER A 48 8.29 4.25 -6.04
CA SER A 48 7.59 2.99 -5.80
C SER A 48 7.72 2.03 -6.98
N ALA A 49 7.64 2.53 -8.21
CA ALA A 49 7.76 1.73 -9.42
C ALA A 49 9.18 1.20 -9.66
N ILE A 50 10.21 2.01 -9.36
CA ILE A 50 11.61 1.65 -9.65
C ILE A 50 12.27 0.89 -8.50
N VAL A 51 11.93 1.21 -7.25
CA VAL A 51 12.63 0.63 -6.08
C VAL A 51 11.75 -0.40 -5.39
N VAL A 52 10.54 0.00 -5.01
CA VAL A 52 9.68 -0.85 -4.17
C VAL A 52 9.15 -2.05 -4.96
N ALA A 53 8.64 -1.84 -6.17
CA ALA A 53 8.05 -2.91 -6.97
C ALA A 53 9.08 -3.99 -7.36
N PRO A 54 10.28 -3.68 -7.88
CA PRO A 54 11.27 -4.69 -8.22
C PRO A 54 11.78 -5.43 -6.98
N GLN A 55 11.90 -4.74 -5.84
CA GLN A 55 12.26 -5.39 -4.58
C GLN A 55 11.21 -6.40 -4.13
N VAL A 56 9.93 -6.04 -4.18
CA VAL A 56 8.82 -6.95 -3.82
C VAL A 56 8.80 -8.16 -4.75
N ILE A 57 8.92 -7.93 -6.07
CA ILE A 57 8.96 -9.01 -7.07
C ILE A 57 10.16 -9.91 -6.83
N SER A 58 11.34 -9.36 -6.54
CA SER A 58 12.55 -10.13 -6.28
C SER A 58 12.42 -11.02 -5.04
N VAL A 59 11.84 -10.51 -3.94
CA VAL A 59 11.61 -11.30 -2.72
C VAL A 59 10.61 -12.40 -3.01
N TRP A 60 9.51 -12.09 -3.69
CA TRP A 60 8.47 -13.05 -4.04
C TRP A 60 9.02 -14.18 -4.92
N ARG A 61 9.59 -13.82 -6.08
CA ARG A 61 10.12 -14.76 -7.07
C ARG A 61 11.33 -15.53 -6.53
N GLY A 62 12.21 -14.86 -5.79
CA GLY A 62 13.36 -15.50 -5.14
C GLY A 62 12.92 -16.57 -4.13
N THR A 63 11.95 -16.25 -3.27
CA THR A 63 11.44 -17.22 -2.28
C THR A 63 10.71 -18.38 -2.95
N TRP A 64 9.91 -18.12 -4.00
CA TRP A 64 9.30 -19.18 -4.81
C TRP A 64 10.34 -20.11 -5.42
N GLY A 65 11.38 -19.55 -6.05
CA GLY A 65 12.45 -20.34 -6.65
C GLY A 65 13.16 -21.23 -5.63
N ILE A 66 13.41 -20.72 -4.42
CA ILE A 66 14.01 -21.53 -3.34
C ILE A 66 13.10 -22.70 -2.94
N MET A 67 11.80 -22.47 -2.81
CA MET A 67 10.84 -23.54 -2.50
C MET A 67 10.73 -24.56 -3.63
N GLU A 68 10.80 -24.13 -4.89
CA GLU A 68 10.77 -25.01 -6.07
C GLU A 68 12.02 -25.87 -6.19
N LEU A 69 13.18 -25.37 -5.79
CA LEU A 69 14.42 -26.15 -5.74
C LEU A 69 14.38 -27.26 -4.68
N GLN A 70 13.48 -27.17 -3.68
CA GLN A 70 13.39 -28.10 -2.56
C GLN A 70 11.98 -28.71 -2.42
N PRO A 71 11.48 -29.43 -3.44
CA PRO A 71 10.09 -29.91 -3.48
C PRO A 71 9.81 -30.97 -2.40
N HIS A 72 10.83 -31.74 -1.98
CA HIS A 72 10.70 -32.74 -0.91
C HIS A 72 10.51 -32.11 0.47
N LEU A 73 11.06 -30.92 0.69
CA LEU A 73 10.97 -30.22 1.98
C LEU A 73 9.69 -29.40 2.11
N PHE A 74 9.11 -28.97 0.99
CA PHE A 74 7.94 -28.09 0.92
C PHE A 74 6.82 -28.66 0.05
N PRO A 75 6.12 -29.73 0.50
CA PRO A 75 4.95 -30.21 -0.22
C PRO A 75 3.84 -29.14 -0.26
N HIS A 76 3.13 -29.05 -1.39
CA HIS A 76 2.18 -27.96 -1.66
C HIS A 76 1.07 -27.84 -0.63
N ALA A 77 0.49 -28.97 -0.20
CA ALA A 77 -0.55 -29.01 0.82
C ALA A 77 -0.07 -28.48 2.17
N GLN A 78 1.12 -28.90 2.62
CA GLN A 78 1.69 -28.47 3.90
C GLN A 78 2.05 -26.97 3.86
N THR A 79 2.64 -26.51 2.76
CA THR A 79 3.00 -25.11 2.55
C THR A 79 1.77 -24.21 2.59
N PHE A 80 0.66 -24.65 1.97
CA PHE A 80 -0.62 -23.96 2.01
C PHE A 80 -1.18 -23.86 3.44
N VAL A 81 -1.24 -24.99 4.17
CA VAL A 81 -1.77 -25.03 5.53
C VAL A 81 -0.92 -24.16 6.48
N LEU A 82 0.41 -24.24 6.38
CA LEU A 82 1.31 -23.39 7.17
C LEU A 82 1.11 -21.91 6.88
N GLY A 83 0.95 -21.51 5.62
CA GLY A 83 0.62 -20.12 5.25
C GLY A 83 -0.70 -19.66 5.89
N ASN A 84 -1.74 -20.49 5.89
CA ASN A 84 -3.02 -20.19 6.53
C ASN A 84 -2.89 -20.06 8.05
N ILE A 85 -2.18 -20.97 8.71
CA ILE A 85 -1.94 -20.93 10.17
C ILE A 85 -1.19 -19.64 10.54
N LEU A 86 -0.17 -19.26 9.77
CA LEU A 86 0.54 -18.00 9.97
C LEU A 86 -0.39 -16.80 9.82
N HIS A 87 -1.23 -16.77 8.77
CA HIS A 87 -2.23 -15.70 8.60
C HIS A 87 -3.20 -15.59 9.78
N ILE A 88 -3.72 -16.71 10.27
CA ILE A 88 -4.61 -16.74 11.45
C ILE A 88 -3.86 -16.25 12.69
N SER A 89 -2.63 -16.72 12.90
CA SER A 89 -1.77 -16.27 14.00
C SER A 89 -1.54 -14.76 13.94
N PHE A 90 -1.33 -14.21 12.74
CA PHE A 90 -1.18 -12.77 12.54
C PHE A 90 -2.46 -12.00 12.80
N ALA A 91 -3.63 -12.52 12.43
CA ALA A 91 -4.91 -11.89 12.74
C ALA A 91 -5.09 -11.72 14.26
N LEU A 92 -4.68 -12.72 15.04
CA LEU A 92 -4.72 -12.68 16.50
C LEU A 92 -3.68 -11.71 17.08
N ILE A 93 -2.43 -11.80 16.62
CA ILE A 93 -1.30 -11.00 17.13
C ILE A 93 -1.45 -9.52 16.77
N ARG A 94 -2.11 -9.18 15.65
CA ARG A 94 -2.32 -7.79 15.21
C ARG A 94 -2.95 -6.92 16.30
N SER A 95 -3.93 -7.45 17.03
CA SER A 95 -4.61 -6.74 18.11
C SER A 95 -3.64 -6.34 19.25
N VAL A 96 -2.74 -7.26 19.62
CA VAL A 96 -1.74 -7.07 20.67
C VAL A 96 -0.65 -6.08 20.22
N LEU A 97 -0.18 -6.20 18.98
CA LEU A 97 0.82 -5.29 18.42
C LEU A 97 0.29 -3.86 18.27
N LEU A 98 -0.96 -3.68 17.82
CA LEU A 98 -1.58 -2.37 17.72
C LEU A 98 -1.73 -1.71 19.10
N SER A 99 -2.17 -2.47 20.11
CA SER A 99 -2.25 -1.98 21.49
C SER A 99 -0.87 -1.59 22.06
N ARG A 100 0.15 -2.39 21.76
CA ARG A 100 1.54 -2.14 22.19
C ARG A 100 2.16 -0.91 21.50
N SER A 101 1.94 -0.76 20.19
CA SER A 101 2.51 0.36 19.41
C SER A 101 1.96 1.72 19.83
N LYS A 102 0.65 1.80 20.16
CA LYS A 102 0.03 3.04 20.68
C LYS A 102 0.68 3.51 21.98
N ASN A 103 1.06 2.58 22.85
CA ASN A 103 1.72 2.87 24.13
C ASN A 103 3.23 3.13 23.99
N ALA A 104 3.84 2.83 22.84
CA ALA A 104 5.28 3.01 22.62
C ALA A 104 5.68 4.44 22.26
N TRP A 105 4.73 5.29 21.83
CA TRP A 105 4.99 6.68 21.45
C TRP A 105 5.06 7.65 22.65
N GLY A 106 4.72 7.19 23.86
CA GLY A 106 4.48 8.04 25.03
C GLY A 106 5.65 8.27 26.00
N GLU A 107 6.79 7.57 25.90
CA GLU A 107 7.85 7.69 26.92
C GLU A 107 9.26 7.56 26.33
N GLY A 108 10.10 8.57 26.59
CA GLY A 108 11.43 8.83 26.01
C GLY A 108 12.55 7.82 26.31
N ARG A 109 12.32 6.53 26.02
CA ARG A 109 13.37 5.50 26.05
C ARG A 109 13.68 5.05 24.62
N ALA A 110 14.79 5.54 24.06
CA ALA A 110 15.27 5.17 22.73
C ALA A 110 15.33 3.63 22.50
N GLY A 111 15.61 2.85 23.56
CA GLY A 111 15.57 1.38 23.51
C GLY A 111 14.18 0.77 23.29
N LYS A 112 13.09 1.36 23.81
CA LYS A 112 11.72 0.89 23.55
C LYS A 112 11.33 1.13 22.08
N TRP A 113 11.72 2.28 21.52
CA TRP A 113 11.48 2.64 20.12
C TRP A 113 12.23 1.72 19.14
N LEU A 114 13.53 1.47 19.38
CA LEU A 114 14.32 0.59 18.52
C LEU A 114 13.79 -0.85 18.54
N ARG A 115 13.42 -1.35 19.74
CA ARG A 115 12.80 -2.67 19.89
C ARG A 115 11.50 -2.76 19.10
N GLU A 116 10.64 -1.75 19.18
CA GLU A 116 9.38 -1.75 18.44
C GLU A 116 9.61 -1.74 16.92
N ARG A 117 10.56 -0.93 16.43
CA ARG A 117 10.94 -0.90 15.01
C ARG A 117 11.47 -2.25 14.53
N PHE A 118 12.27 -2.94 15.36
CA PHE A 118 12.78 -4.27 15.05
C PHE A 118 11.66 -5.32 15.00
N VAL A 119 10.75 -5.30 15.97
CA VAL A 119 9.58 -6.19 16.00
C VAL A 119 8.69 -5.95 14.77
N CYS A 120 8.42 -4.70 14.41
CA CYS A 120 7.65 -4.36 13.20
C CYS A 120 8.32 -4.90 11.93
N ARG A 121 9.65 -4.79 11.81
CA ARG A 121 10.37 -5.32 10.63
C ARG A 121 10.28 -6.84 10.56
N ILE A 122 10.57 -7.56 11.65
CA ILE A 122 10.44 -9.02 11.70
C ILE A 122 9.02 -9.44 11.34
N TYR A 123 8.03 -8.76 11.94
CA TYR A 123 6.62 -9.00 11.65
C TYR A 123 6.32 -8.90 10.15
N THR A 124 6.77 -7.83 9.49
CA THR A 124 6.56 -7.65 8.04
C THR A 124 7.23 -8.75 7.22
N TYR A 125 8.46 -9.17 7.56
CA TYR A 125 9.14 -10.25 6.84
C TYR A 125 8.41 -11.58 6.96
N ILE A 126 7.98 -11.97 8.17
CA ILE A 126 7.26 -13.23 8.37
C ILE A 126 5.87 -13.16 7.69
N PHE A 127 5.21 -12.01 7.69
CA PHE A 127 3.94 -11.82 6.98
C PHE A 127 4.08 -11.97 5.47
N ILE A 128 5.14 -11.39 4.88
CA ILE A 128 5.47 -11.57 3.46
C ILE A 128 5.68 -13.07 3.16
N LEU A 129 6.45 -13.77 4.00
CA LEU A 129 6.70 -15.20 3.82
C LEU A 129 5.40 -16.04 3.90
N ALA A 130 4.53 -15.73 4.87
CA ALA A 130 3.23 -16.40 5.01
C ALA A 130 2.36 -16.22 3.75
N ASN A 131 2.34 -15.01 3.19
CA ASN A 131 1.61 -14.71 1.97
C ASN A 131 2.16 -15.50 0.78
N ILE A 132 3.49 -15.53 0.63
CA ILE A 132 4.19 -16.29 -0.40
C ILE A 132 3.86 -17.79 -0.31
N MET A 133 3.92 -18.37 0.90
CA MET A 133 3.60 -19.78 1.16
C MET A 133 2.15 -20.11 0.85
N HIS A 134 1.21 -19.25 1.26
CA HIS A 134 -0.21 -19.42 1.01
C HIS A 134 -0.50 -19.43 -0.49
N TRP A 135 -0.04 -18.43 -1.24
CA TRP A 135 -0.28 -18.40 -2.69
C TRP A 135 0.46 -19.52 -3.42
N ARG A 136 1.71 -19.83 -3.07
CA ARG A 136 2.45 -20.93 -3.69
C ARG A 136 1.78 -22.28 -3.50
N GLY A 137 1.37 -22.56 -2.26
CA GLY A 137 0.68 -23.79 -1.89
C GLY A 137 -0.69 -23.86 -2.55
N GLY A 138 -1.40 -22.73 -2.64
CA GLY A 138 -2.70 -22.61 -3.32
C GLY A 138 -2.60 -22.95 -4.80
N TRP A 139 -1.66 -22.34 -5.53
CA TRP A 139 -1.42 -22.68 -6.93
C TRP A 139 -1.05 -24.15 -7.12
N GLY A 140 -0.14 -24.69 -6.29
CA GLY A 140 0.23 -26.09 -6.38
C GLY A 140 -0.92 -27.06 -6.07
N LEU A 141 -1.84 -26.71 -5.18
CA LEU A 141 -3.05 -27.49 -4.93
C LEU A 141 -4.05 -27.41 -6.09
N LEU A 142 -4.21 -26.22 -6.68
CA LEU A 142 -5.06 -26.03 -7.87
C LEU A 142 -4.52 -26.84 -9.05
N ASP A 143 -3.21 -26.86 -9.27
CA ASP A 143 -2.59 -27.65 -10.33
C ASP A 143 -2.86 -29.16 -10.13
N LEU A 144 -2.71 -29.67 -8.91
CA LEU A 144 -3.04 -31.05 -8.57
C LEU A 144 -4.53 -31.36 -8.77
N PHE A 145 -5.40 -30.42 -8.41
CA PHE A 145 -6.84 -30.55 -8.59
C PHE A 145 -7.22 -30.58 -10.07
N VAL A 146 -6.64 -29.70 -10.89
CA VAL A 146 -6.85 -29.66 -12.35
C VAL A 146 -6.39 -30.97 -12.98
N VAL A 147 -5.19 -31.47 -12.65
CA VAL A 147 -4.68 -32.76 -13.16
C VAL A 147 -5.58 -33.92 -12.74
N THR A 148 -6.16 -33.88 -11.54
CA THR A 148 -7.05 -34.94 -11.05
C THR A 148 -8.41 -34.91 -11.76
N ILE A 149 -8.93 -33.72 -12.10
CA ILE A 149 -10.27 -33.55 -12.70
C ILE A 149 -10.26 -33.65 -14.22
N LEU A 150 -9.22 -33.14 -14.85
CA LEU A 150 -8.98 -33.23 -16.28
C LEU A 150 -7.76 -34.12 -16.51
N PRO A 151 -7.88 -35.45 -16.31
CA PRO A 151 -6.84 -36.34 -16.82
C PRO A 151 -6.77 -36.13 -18.32
N GLU A 152 -5.61 -35.72 -18.84
CA GLU A 152 -5.42 -35.58 -20.29
C GLU A 152 -5.83 -36.90 -20.96
N ASP A 153 -6.85 -36.84 -21.81
CA ASP A 153 -7.23 -37.96 -22.67
C ASP A 153 -6.05 -38.15 -23.64
N GLU A 154 -5.28 -39.21 -23.46
CA GLU A 154 -4.20 -39.66 -24.35
C GLU A 154 -4.75 -39.88 -25.77
N LYS A 155 -4.94 -38.82 -26.55
CA LYS A 155 -5.42 -38.99 -27.92
C LYS A 155 -4.62 -38.32 -29.02
N HIS A 156 -3.64 -37.47 -28.74
CA HIS A 156 -2.79 -36.91 -29.81
C HIS A 156 -1.32 -36.76 -29.40
N ARG A 157 -0.61 -37.89 -29.27
CA ARG A 157 0.81 -37.98 -29.63
C ARG A 157 1.06 -39.31 -30.34
#